data_AF-A0A7X3FIV8-F1
#
_entry.id   AF-A0A7X3FIV8-F1
#
_cell.length_a   1.000
_cell.length_b   1.000
_cell.length_c   1.000
_cell.angle_alpha   90.00
_cell.angle_beta   90.00
_cell.angle_gamma   90.00
#
_symmetry.space_group_name_H-M   'P 1'
#
loop_
_entity.id
_entity.type
_entity.pdbx_description
1 polymer ?
#
loop_
_entity_poly.entity_id
_entity_poly.type
_entity_poly.pdbx_seq_one_letter_code
_entity_poly.pdbx_strand_id
1 'polypeptide(L)' 'EFIYFYNEDRAQRKLNKLTPVEYRSQLVA' A
#
# COMPACT_ATOMS: atom_id res chain seq x y z
N GLU A 1 3.69 -6.02 14.47
CA GLU A 1 2.26 -6.06 14.08
C GLU A 1 1.80 -4.77 13.40
N PHE A 2 1.95 -3.59 14.00
CA PHE A 2 1.55 -2.32 13.37
C PHE A 2 2.22 -2.04 12.02
N ILE A 3 3.53 -2.28 11.90
CA ILE A 3 4.27 -2.00 10.65
C ILE A 3 3.69 -2.79 9.48
N TYR A 4 3.34 -4.06 9.68
CA TYR A 4 2.75 -4.90 8.64
C TYR A 4 1.40 -4.33 8.20
N PHE A 5 0.50 -4.06 9.16
CA PHE A 5 -0.80 -3.46 8.87
C PHE A 5 -0.70 -2.18 8.03
N TYR A 6 0.20 -1.25 8.41
CA TYR A 6 0.35 0.02 7.69
C TYR A 6 0.93 -0.13 6.29
N ASN A 7 1.73 -1.16 6.03
CA ASN A 7 2.39 -1.38 4.74
C ASN A 7 1.59 -2.27 3.79
N GLU A 8 0.92 -3.30 4.31
CA GLU A 8 0.35 -4.40 3.52
C GLU A 8 -1.17 -4.49 3.56
N ASP A 9 -1.82 -4.12 4.66
CA ASP A 9 -3.28 -4.35 4.79
C ASP A 9 -4.10 -3.05 4.70
N ARG A 10 -3.45 -1.90 4.94
CA ARG A 10 -4.15 -0.63 5.05
C ARG A 10 -4.44 -0.03 3.67
N ALA A 11 -5.60 -0.38 3.12
CA ALA A 11 -6.13 0.23 1.90
C ALA A 11 -6.18 1.77 1.99
N GLN A 12 -5.55 2.46 1.03
CA GLN A 12 -5.53 3.93 0.98
C GLN A 12 -6.46 4.45 -0.12
N ARG A 13 -7.49 5.24 0.25
CA ARG A 13 -8.39 5.86 -0.74
C ARG A 13 -7.66 6.75 -1.75
N LYS A 14 -6.60 7.44 -1.30
CA LYS A 14 -5.75 8.29 -2.16
C LYS A 14 -4.91 7.48 -3.15
N LEU A 15 -4.67 6.20 -2.88
CA LEU A 15 -3.91 5.29 -3.75
C LEU A 15 -4.85 4.35 -4.51
N ASN A 16 -6.09 4.79 -4.81
CA ASN A 16 -7.08 3.95 -5.50
C ASN A 16 -7.39 2.63 -4.79
N LYS A 17 -7.39 2.65 -3.44
CA LYS A 17 -7.56 1.48 -2.56
C LYS A 17 -6.39 0.49 -2.55
N LEU A 18 -5.26 0.83 -3.15
CA LEU A 18 -4.02 0.06 -3.03
C LEU A 18 -3.36 0.27 -1.66
N THR A 19 -2.55 -0.71 -1.29
CA THR A 19 -1.67 -0.64 -0.12
C THR A 19 -0.40 0.14 -0.50
N PRO A 20 0.33 0.71 0.47
CA PRO A 20 1.56 1.43 0.18
C PRO A 20 2.60 0.60 -0.59
N VAL A 21 2.66 -0.70 -0.37
CA VAL A 21 3.57 -1.60 -1.10
C VAL A 21 3.11 -1.79 -2.54
N GLU A 22 1.84 -2.12 -2.77
CA GLU A 22 1.28 -2.28 -4.12
C GLU A 22 1.44 -1.01 -4.98
N TYR A 23 1.18 0.16 -4.39
CA TYR A 23 1.35 1.43 -5.07
C TYR A 23 2.80 1.68 -5.50
N ARG A 24 3.78 1.36 -4.64
CA ARG A 24 5.21 1.48 -4.98
C ARG A 24 5.63 0.50 -6.07
N SER A 25 5.09 -0.73 -6.06
CA SER A 25 5.37 -1.73 -7.09
C SER A 25 4.93 -1.30 -8.49
N GLN A 26 3.89 -0.46 -8.61
CA GLN A 26 3.48 0.11 -9.91
C GLN A 26 4.46 1.14 -10.46
N LEU A 27 5.19 1.86 -9.59
CA LEU A 27 6.15 2.89 -10.00
C LEU A 27 7.50 2.31 -10.46
N VAL A 28 7.74 1.03 -10.18
CA VAL A 28 8.99 0.32 -10.52
C VAL A 28 8.87 -0.43 -11.87
N ALA A 29 7.68 -0.43 -12.49
CA ALA A 29 7.40 -1.04 -13.79
C ALA A 29 7.89 -0.18 -14.97
#